data_AF-A0A1V2RGL0-F1
#
_entry.id   AF-A0A1V2RGL0-F1
#
_cell.length_a   1.000
_cell.length_b   1.000
_cell.length_c   1.000
_cell.angle_alpha   90.00
_cell.angle_beta   90.00
_cell.angle_gamma   90.00
#
_symmetry.space_group_name_H-M   'P 1'
#
loop_
_entity.id
_entity.type
_entity.pdbx_description
1 polymer ?
#
loop_
_entity_poly.entity_id
_entity_poly.type
_entity_poly.pdbx_seq_one_letter_code
_entity_poly.pdbx_strand_id
1 'polypeptide(L)'
;MSRLSEYTNWWDTLWKKLGEFVATLAASGAIVWLALTLSDGAPVHYFGAKEATVTSSGQCHDGGGHTSPPASCHVSWRFADGTAGDGRIDAKPGEVPEGSTVHVAGDQGYASEGDLVLAALLFGIPVAMMLLWTLVLFPMAAVRDILRARRRSAVRFPG
;
A
#
# COMPACT_ATOMS: atom_id res chain seq x y z
N MET A 1 -46.17 -20.40 10.80
CA MET A 1 -45.33 -19.56 11.67
C MET A 1 -43.82 -19.82 11.56
N SER A 2 -43.35 -20.97 11.05
CA SER A 2 -41.92 -21.32 10.99
C SER A 2 -41.08 -20.57 9.94
N ARG A 3 -41.64 -20.19 8.78
CA ARG A 3 -40.85 -19.53 7.70
C ARG A 3 -40.47 -18.07 7.99
N LEU A 4 -41.24 -17.37 8.82
CA LEU A 4 -40.96 -15.97 9.18
C LEU A 4 -39.80 -15.86 10.17
N SER A 5 -39.69 -16.78 11.15
CA SER A 5 -38.55 -16.81 12.09
C SER A 5 -37.24 -17.24 11.42
N GLU A 6 -37.31 -18.03 10.35
CA GLU A 6 -36.15 -18.42 9.56
C GLU A 6 -35.59 -17.24 8.74
N TYR A 7 -36.48 -16.37 8.23
CA TYR A 7 -36.11 -15.17 7.49
C TYR A 7 -35.46 -14.09 8.36
N THR A 8 -35.95 -13.90 9.59
CA THR A 8 -35.37 -12.92 10.53
C THR A 8 -33.97 -13.34 10.99
N ASN A 9 -33.77 -14.62 11.34
CA ASN A 9 -32.46 -15.14 11.71
C ASN A 9 -31.43 -15.03 10.58
N TRP A 10 -31.85 -15.20 9.33
CA TRP A 10 -30.98 -15.03 8.18
C TRP A 10 -30.56 -13.57 7.99
N TRP A 11 -31.51 -12.64 8.14
CA TRP A 11 -31.23 -11.20 8.03
C TRP A 11 -30.26 -10.71 9.11
N ASP A 12 -30.40 -11.17 10.36
CA ASP A 12 -29.49 -10.81 11.45
C ASP A 12 -28.07 -11.32 11.20
N THR A 13 -27.95 -12.53 10.66
CA THR A 13 -26.66 -13.12 10.31
C THR A 13 -25.98 -12.33 9.18
N LEU A 14 -26.75 -11.89 8.19
CA LEU A 14 -26.25 -11.08 7.08
C LEU A 14 -25.75 -9.71 7.57
N TRP A 15 -26.55 -9.00 8.37
CA TRP A 15 -26.18 -7.69 8.92
C TRP A 15 -24.95 -7.77 9.81
N LYS A 16 -24.84 -8.82 10.63
CA LYS A 16 -23.66 -9.05 11.46
C LYS A 16 -22.40 -9.24 10.62
N LYS A 17 -22.47 -10.05 9.55
CA LYS A 17 -21.34 -10.27 8.64
C LYS A 17 -20.97 -9.03 7.83
N LEU A 18 -21.96 -8.23 7.43
CA LEU A 18 -21.74 -6.95 6.79
C LEU A 18 -21.02 -5.97 7.75
N GLY A 19 -21.44 -5.92 9.01
CA GLY A 19 -20.78 -5.13 10.04
C GLY A 19 -19.33 -5.55 10.28
N GLU A 20 -19.06 -6.86 10.38
CA GLU A 20 -17.69 -7.39 10.48
C GLU A 20 -16.83 -7.00 9.25
N PHE A 21 -17.40 -7.06 8.04
CA PHE A 21 -16.72 -6.67 6.81
C PHE A 21 -16.39 -5.17 6.78
N VAL A 22 -17.36 -4.31 7.11
CA VAL A 22 -17.17 -2.85 7.15
C VAL A 22 -16.14 -2.47 8.21
N ALA A 23 -16.19 -3.10 9.40
CA ALA A 23 -15.20 -2.88 10.45
C ALA A 23 -13.78 -3.30 9.99
N THR A 24 -13.67 -4.43 9.28
CA THR A 24 -12.39 -4.89 8.71
C THR A 24 -11.88 -3.90 7.67
N LEU A 25 -12.73 -3.43 6.75
CA LEU A 25 -12.35 -2.43 5.76
C LEU A 25 -11.91 -1.12 6.40
N ALA A 26 -12.62 -0.65 7.43
CA ALA A 26 -12.26 0.56 8.15
C ALA A 26 -10.92 0.39 8.88
N ALA A 27 -10.69 -0.74 9.55
CA ALA A 27 -9.44 -1.03 10.23
C ALA A 27 -8.26 -1.14 9.23
N SER A 28 -8.45 -1.86 8.12
CA SER A 28 -7.44 -1.97 7.08
C SER A 28 -7.17 -0.63 6.41
N GLY A 29 -8.20 0.17 6.13
CA GLY A 29 -8.07 1.53 5.62
C GLY A 29 -7.29 2.43 6.59
N ALA A 30 -7.54 2.33 7.90
CA ALA A 30 -6.79 3.05 8.91
C ALA A 30 -5.32 2.61 8.98
N ILE A 31 -5.04 1.30 8.82
CA ILE A 31 -3.66 0.78 8.77
C ILE A 31 -2.94 1.27 7.51
N VAL A 32 -3.59 1.22 6.34
CA VAL A 32 -3.01 1.77 5.10
C VAL A 32 -2.77 3.26 5.24
N TRP A 33 -3.74 4.01 5.75
CA TRP A 33 -3.59 5.44 5.97
C TRP A 33 -2.46 5.76 6.94
N LEU A 34 -2.35 5.01 8.05
CA LEU A 34 -1.25 5.17 9.02
C LEU A 34 0.09 4.82 8.38
N ALA A 35 0.18 3.73 7.61
CA ALA A 35 1.38 3.33 6.90
C ALA A 35 1.81 4.39 5.87
N LEU A 36 0.86 4.95 5.11
CA LEU A 36 1.10 6.04 4.17
C LEU A 36 1.59 7.30 4.89
N THR A 37 0.96 7.66 6.00
CA THR A 37 1.32 8.86 6.78
C THR A 37 2.69 8.71 7.42
N LEU A 38 3.04 7.52 7.92
CA LEU A 38 4.36 7.24 8.52
C LEU A 38 5.47 7.10 7.48
N SER A 39 5.13 6.89 6.20
CA SER A 39 6.09 6.73 5.10
C SER A 39 6.11 7.93 4.15
N ASP A 40 5.53 9.07 4.53
CA ASP A 40 5.39 10.24 3.63
C ASP A 40 4.81 9.89 2.24
N GLY A 41 3.90 8.91 2.17
CA GLY A 41 3.27 8.49 0.92
C GLY A 41 4.12 7.56 0.03
N ALA A 42 5.28 7.10 0.50
CA ALA A 42 6.25 6.33 -0.28
C ALA A 42 5.71 5.19 -1.18
N PRO A 43 4.69 4.37 -0.80
CA PRO A 43 4.19 3.32 -1.69
C PRO A 43 3.61 3.81 -3.02
N VAL A 44 3.18 5.06 -3.14
CA VAL A 44 2.70 5.64 -4.42
C VAL A 44 3.89 5.99 -5.33
N HIS A 45 5.03 6.32 -4.74
CA HIS A 45 6.22 6.77 -5.46
C HIS A 45 6.98 5.59 -6.09
N TYR A 46 6.97 4.37 -5.53
CA TYR A 46 7.75 3.27 -6.14
C TYR A 46 7.25 2.82 -7.53
N PHE A 47 5.94 2.69 -7.71
CA PHE A 47 5.37 2.11 -8.94
C PHE A 47 5.41 3.07 -10.14
N GLY A 48 5.64 4.35 -9.91
CA GLY A 48 5.76 5.38 -10.93
C GLY A 48 7.19 5.83 -11.21
N ALA A 49 8.19 5.22 -10.55
CA ALA A 49 9.57 5.69 -10.61
C ALA A 49 10.15 5.52 -12.02
N LYS A 50 10.71 6.61 -12.55
CA LYS A 50 11.38 6.66 -13.83
C LYS A 50 12.83 7.06 -13.65
N GLU A 51 13.68 6.58 -14.54
CA GLU A 51 15.07 6.97 -14.58
C GLU A 51 15.21 8.45 -14.99
N ALA A 52 16.02 9.20 -14.24
CA ALA A 52 16.37 10.57 -14.52
C ALA A 52 17.83 10.83 -14.20
N THR A 53 18.41 11.86 -14.79
CA THR A 53 19.78 12.29 -14.53
C THR A 53 19.76 13.50 -13.62
N VAL A 54 20.54 13.46 -12.53
CA VAL A 54 20.69 14.59 -11.61
C VAL A 54 21.41 15.73 -12.32
N THR A 55 20.79 16.90 -12.31
CA THR A 55 21.33 18.12 -12.92
C THR A 55 21.94 19.07 -11.90
N SER A 56 21.50 19.01 -10.64
CA SER A 56 22.08 19.77 -9.54
C SER A 56 21.81 19.11 -8.20
N SER A 57 22.78 19.19 -7.30
CA SER A 57 22.62 18.78 -5.90
C SER A 57 22.52 20.01 -4.98
N GLY A 58 21.42 20.11 -4.25
CA GLY A 58 21.14 21.18 -3.30
C GLY A 58 21.45 20.79 -1.86
N GLN A 59 20.63 21.28 -0.93
CA GLN A 59 20.82 21.08 0.51
C GLN A 59 20.67 19.59 0.88
N CYS A 60 21.67 19.05 1.56
CA CYS A 60 21.63 17.72 2.13
C CYS A 60 21.39 17.78 3.64
N HIS A 61 20.65 16.79 4.12
CA HIS A 61 20.42 16.52 5.52
C HIS A 61 21.07 15.18 5.85
N ASP A 62 22.08 15.19 6.70
CA ASP A 62 22.93 14.01 6.94
C ASP A 62 22.18 12.84 7.58
N GLY A 63 21.03 13.09 8.21
CA GLY A 63 20.29 12.11 9.01
C GLY A 63 21.10 11.61 10.21
N GLY A 64 20.45 11.23 11.32
CA GLY A 64 21.21 10.74 12.48
C GLY A 64 20.41 10.37 13.71
N GLY A 65 20.44 9.07 14.07
CA GLY A 65 19.86 8.50 15.29
C GLY A 65 18.65 7.59 15.03
N HIS A 66 18.34 6.68 15.95
CA HIS A 66 17.22 5.73 15.86
C HIS A 66 15.82 6.39 15.70
N THR A 67 15.73 7.71 15.88
CA THR A 67 14.49 8.49 15.84
C THR A 67 14.49 9.61 14.80
N SER A 68 15.58 9.78 14.04
CA SER A 68 15.70 10.88 13.07
C SER A 68 15.40 10.40 11.66
N PRO A 69 14.91 11.28 10.76
CA PRO A 69 14.68 10.94 9.36
C PRO A 69 15.96 10.40 8.70
N PRO A 70 15.84 9.51 7.71
CA PRO A 70 16.98 9.05 6.92
C PRO A 70 17.68 10.23 6.26
N ALA A 71 18.97 10.03 5.97
CA ALA A 71 19.77 10.98 5.22
C ALA A 71 19.10 11.27 3.86
N SER A 72 19.07 12.54 3.47
CA SER A 72 18.42 12.93 2.22
C SER A 72 19.01 14.19 1.64
N CYS A 73 19.03 14.31 0.32
CA CYS A 73 19.43 15.51 -0.39
C CYS A 73 18.28 16.04 -1.26
N HIS A 74 18.09 17.36 -1.26
CA HIS A 74 17.27 18.00 -2.27
C HIS A 74 18.08 18.10 -3.55
N VAL A 75 17.54 17.61 -4.66
CA VAL A 75 18.23 17.60 -5.96
C VAL A 75 17.25 18.01 -7.06
N SER A 76 17.80 18.49 -8.17
CA SER A 76 17.05 18.66 -9.41
C SER A 76 17.52 17.62 -10.41
N TRP A 77 16.60 17.11 -11.22
CA TRP A 77 16.86 16.07 -12.20
C TRP A 77 16.16 16.38 -13.53
N ARG A 78 16.61 15.68 -14.57
CA ARG A 78 16.02 15.74 -15.90
C ARG A 78 15.79 14.33 -16.44
N PHE A 79 14.59 14.11 -16.93
CA PHE A 79 14.19 12.87 -17.60
C PHE A 79 14.75 12.80 -19.02
N ALA A 80 14.80 11.60 -19.59
CA ALA A 80 15.26 11.39 -20.97
C ALA A 80 14.40 12.12 -22.03
N ASP A 81 13.14 12.42 -21.72
CA ASP A 81 12.24 13.22 -22.57
C ASP A 81 12.50 14.74 -22.49
N GLY A 82 13.46 15.17 -21.66
CA GLY A 82 13.83 16.56 -21.46
C GLY A 82 13.06 17.28 -20.35
N THR A 83 12.03 16.65 -19.78
CA THR A 83 11.27 17.20 -18.66
C THR A 83 12.19 17.33 -17.43
N ALA A 84 12.10 18.46 -16.73
CA ALA A 84 12.83 18.67 -15.48
C ALA A 84 11.90 18.45 -14.28
N GLY A 85 12.49 18.02 -13.18
CA GLY A 85 11.83 17.92 -11.88
C GLY A 85 12.80 18.23 -10.75
N ASP A 86 12.24 18.39 -9.56
CA ASP A 86 12.98 18.65 -8.35
C ASP A 86 12.30 17.97 -7.16
N GLY A 87 13.09 17.67 -6.15
CA GLY A 87 12.59 17.06 -4.93
C GLY A 87 13.68 16.38 -4.13
N ARG A 88 13.30 15.41 -3.31
CA ARG A 88 14.15 14.79 -2.29
C ARG A 88 14.59 13.41 -2.73
N ILE A 89 15.88 13.11 -2.55
CA ILE A 89 16.44 11.76 -2.69
C ILE A 89 16.96 11.29 -1.34
N ASP A 90 16.58 10.07 -0.96
CA ASP A 90 17.13 9.42 0.23
C ASP A 90 18.55 8.92 -0.07
N ALA A 91 19.53 9.78 0.21
CA ALA A 91 20.94 9.52 0.00
C ALA A 91 21.79 10.37 0.94
N LYS A 92 23.01 9.89 1.22
CA LYS A 92 23.98 10.65 2.00
C LYS A 92 24.57 11.79 1.15
N PRO A 93 25.08 12.86 1.79
CA PRO A 93 25.81 13.90 1.08
C PRO A 93 26.95 13.30 0.26
N GLY A 94 27.03 13.70 -1.01
CA GLY A 94 28.07 13.25 -1.94
C GLY A 94 27.84 11.87 -2.58
N GLU A 95 26.78 11.15 -2.20
CA GLU A 95 26.43 9.85 -2.79
C GLU A 95 25.75 10.01 -4.16
N VAL A 96 25.14 11.17 -4.41
CA VAL A 96 24.44 11.50 -5.65
C VAL A 96 25.02 12.79 -6.26
N PRO A 97 26.18 12.71 -6.95
CA PRO A 97 26.74 13.84 -7.66
C PRO A 97 25.93 14.23 -8.91
N GLU A 98 26.20 15.42 -9.44
CA GLU A 98 25.65 15.85 -10.74
C GLU A 98 26.08 14.88 -11.85
N GLY A 99 25.14 14.55 -12.73
CA GLY A 99 25.32 13.56 -13.78
C GLY A 99 24.98 12.13 -13.38
N SER A 100 24.70 11.85 -12.11
CA SER A 100 24.26 10.52 -11.67
C SER A 100 22.86 10.18 -12.17
N THR A 101 22.67 8.90 -12.49
CA THR A 101 21.37 8.30 -12.76
C THR A 101 20.65 7.99 -11.44
N VAL A 102 19.39 8.39 -11.33
CA VAL A 102 18.52 8.17 -10.18
C VAL A 102 17.12 7.72 -10.64
N HIS A 103 16.36 7.08 -9.77
CA HIS A 103 14.97 6.71 -10.04
C HIS A 103 14.04 7.64 -9.28
N VAL A 104 13.13 8.32 -9.95
CA VAL A 104 12.31 9.40 -9.38
C VAL A 104 10.84 9.21 -9.70
N ALA A 105 9.98 9.46 -8.72
CA ALA A 105 8.53 9.46 -8.86
C ALA A 105 7.93 10.64 -8.11
N GLY A 106 7.31 11.56 -8.87
CA GLY A 106 6.85 12.81 -8.29
C GLY A 106 8.03 13.63 -7.80
N ASP A 107 8.01 13.96 -6.51
CA ASP A 107 9.02 14.72 -5.76
C ASP A 107 9.98 13.84 -4.93
N GLN A 108 9.82 12.52 -4.95
CA GLN A 108 10.70 11.58 -4.26
C GLN A 108 11.59 10.83 -5.27
N GLY A 109 12.86 10.66 -4.94
CA GLY A 109 13.79 9.84 -5.71
C GLY A 109 14.66 8.90 -4.88
N TYR A 110 15.27 7.97 -5.60
CA TYR A 110 16.03 6.85 -5.09
C TYR A 110 17.38 6.83 -5.80
N ALA A 111 18.46 6.73 -5.03
CA ALA A 111 19.83 6.73 -5.55
C ALA A 111 20.14 5.49 -6.40
N SER A 112 19.43 4.39 -6.17
CA SER A 112 19.64 3.13 -6.88
C SER A 112 18.35 2.32 -7.07
N GLU A 113 18.36 1.38 -8.02
CA GLU A 113 17.31 0.34 -8.11
C GLU A 113 17.24 -0.49 -6.83
N GLY A 114 18.36 -0.70 -6.14
CA GLY A 114 18.41 -1.43 -4.88
C GLY A 114 17.57 -0.78 -3.79
N ASP A 115 17.65 0.55 -3.66
CA ASP A 115 16.85 1.32 -2.71
C ASP A 115 15.37 1.28 -3.07
N LEU A 116 15.05 1.40 -4.37
CA LEU A 116 13.69 1.26 -4.88
C LEU A 116 13.10 -0.11 -4.52
N VAL A 117 13.86 -1.20 -4.74
CA VAL A 117 13.44 -2.57 -4.46
C VAL A 117 13.27 -2.82 -2.96
N LEU A 118 14.22 -2.35 -2.14
CA LEU A 118 14.15 -2.48 -0.69
C LEU A 118 12.90 -1.78 -0.15
N ALA A 119 12.65 -0.58 -0.63
CA ALA A 119 11.51 0.22 -0.20
C ALA A 119 10.16 -0.39 -0.68
N ALA A 120 10.13 -0.95 -1.90
CA ALA A 120 8.98 -1.73 -2.38
C ALA A 120 8.73 -3.02 -1.55
N LEU A 121 9.79 -3.71 -1.11
CA LEU A 121 9.70 -4.90 -0.27
C LEU A 121 9.17 -4.56 1.14
N LEU A 122 9.66 -3.48 1.74
CA LEU A 122 9.31 -3.09 3.10
C LEU A 122 7.89 -2.53 3.21
N PHE A 123 7.44 -1.77 2.21
CA PHE A 123 6.18 -1.03 2.29
C PHE A 123 5.17 -1.42 1.21
N GLY A 124 5.60 -1.66 -0.02
CA GLY A 124 4.71 -1.98 -1.15
C GLY A 124 4.05 -3.35 -1.04
N ILE A 125 4.86 -4.41 -0.87
CA ILE A 125 4.36 -5.81 -0.85
C ILE A 125 3.40 -6.06 0.32
N PRO A 126 3.69 -5.63 1.57
CA PRO A 126 2.77 -5.85 2.69
C PRO A 126 1.42 -5.16 2.49
N VAL A 127 1.43 -3.92 1.98
CA VAL A 127 0.19 -3.18 1.67
C VAL A 127 -0.59 -3.88 0.56
N ALA A 128 0.07 -4.31 -0.52
CA ALA A 128 -0.57 -5.05 -1.60
C ALA A 128 -1.17 -6.38 -1.14
N MET A 129 -0.46 -7.14 -0.29
CA MET A 129 -0.98 -8.38 0.30
C MET A 129 -2.18 -8.13 1.21
N MET A 130 -2.15 -7.06 2.01
CA MET A 130 -3.27 -6.69 2.88
C MET A 130 -4.52 -6.32 2.06
N LEU A 131 -4.34 -5.55 0.98
CA LEU A 131 -5.43 -5.22 0.06
C LEU A 131 -5.98 -6.46 -0.65
N LEU A 132 -5.13 -7.36 -1.13
CA LEU A 132 -5.55 -8.64 -1.72
C LEU A 132 -6.36 -9.48 -0.74
N TRP A 133 -5.91 -9.57 0.52
CA TRP A 133 -6.61 -10.33 1.56
C TRP A 133 -8.00 -9.76 1.85
N THR A 134 -8.08 -8.44 2.02
CA THR A 134 -9.31 -7.73 2.43
C THR A 134 -10.33 -7.60 1.31
N LEU A 135 -9.89 -7.28 0.09
CA LEU A 135 -10.77 -7.01 -1.04
C LEU A 135 -11.16 -8.27 -1.82
N VAL A 136 -10.33 -9.32 -1.79
CA VAL A 136 -10.56 -10.51 -2.63
C VAL A 136 -10.78 -11.76 -1.79
N LEU A 137 -9.81 -12.12 -0.93
CA LEU A 137 -9.83 -13.42 -0.27
C LEU A 137 -10.91 -13.52 0.82
N PHE A 138 -11.08 -12.47 1.62
CA PHE A 138 -12.10 -12.40 2.66
C PHE A 138 -13.53 -12.50 2.11
N PRO A 139 -13.97 -11.70 1.13
CA PRO A 139 -15.31 -11.83 0.57
C PRO A 139 -15.52 -13.18 -0.13
N MET A 140 -14.51 -13.72 -0.81
CA MET A 140 -14.60 -15.06 -1.41
C MET A 140 -14.79 -16.16 -0.36
N ALA A 141 -14.08 -16.08 0.77
CA ALA A 141 -14.27 -17.01 1.88
C ALA A 141 -15.69 -16.91 2.47
N ALA A 142 -16.18 -15.68 2.68
CA ALA A 142 -17.53 -15.43 3.18
C ALA A 142 -18.61 -15.99 2.24
N VAL A 143 -18.50 -15.72 0.92
CA VAL A 143 -19.42 -16.26 -0.10
C VAL A 143 -19.39 -17.79 -0.09
N ARG A 144 -18.19 -18.39 -0.05
CA ARG A 144 -18.03 -19.85 -0.02
C ARG A 144 -18.73 -20.47 1.19
N ASP A 145 -18.59 -19.85 2.36
CA ASP A 145 -19.19 -20.36 3.60
C ASP A 145 -20.71 -20.21 3.60
N ILE A 146 -21.24 -19.10 3.05
CA ILE A 146 -22.68 -18.91 2.83
C ILE A 146 -23.23 -19.98 1.89
N LEU A 147 -22.55 -20.28 0.78
CA LEU A 147 -22.96 -21.31 -0.17
C LEU A 147 -22.91 -22.71 0.46
N ARG A 148 -21.90 -23.01 1.29
CA ARG A 148 -21.81 -24.27 2.04
C ARG A 148 -22.90 -24.42 3.09
N ALA A 149 -23.29 -23.33 3.74
CA ALA A 149 -24.41 -23.34 4.68
C ALA A 149 -25.73 -23.66 3.95
N ARG A 150 -25.99 -23.04 2.79
CA ARG A 150 -27.17 -23.36 1.97
C ARG A 150 -27.24 -24.82 1.54
N ARG A 151 -26.13 -25.41 1.10
CA ARG A 151 -26.12 -26.85 0.71
C ARG A 151 -26.48 -27.77 1.87
N ARG A 152 -25.99 -27.47 3.09
CA ARG A 152 -26.28 -28.30 4.27
C ARG A 152 -27.75 -28.23 4.68
N SER A 153 -28.40 -27.08 4.53
CA SER A 153 -29.84 -26.93 4.79
C SER A 153 -30.69 -27.65 3.73
N ALA A 154 -30.25 -27.69 2.47
CA ALA A 154 -30.96 -28.40 1.40
C ALA A 154 -30.96 -29.93 1.57
N VAL A 155 -29.92 -30.50 2.20
CA VAL A 155 -29.80 -31.96 2.42
C VAL A 155 -30.62 -32.45 3.63
N ARG A 156 -31.06 -31.56 4.53
CA ARG A 156 -31.77 -31.94 5.76
C ARG A 156 -33.30 -32.11 5.58
N PHE A 157 -33.81 -32.01 4.36
CA PHE A 157 -35.18 -32.39 4.01
C PHE A 157 -35.22 -33.48 2.93
N PRO A 158 -34.79 -34.72 3.21
CA PRO A 158 -35.40 -35.86 2.54
C PRO A 158 -36.78 -36.06 3.17
N GLY A 159 -37.82 -36.09 2.33
CA GLY A 159 -39.18 -36.42 2.75
C GLY A 159 -39.30 -37.80 3.38
#